data_AF-A0A5K1AS19-F1
#
_entry.id   AF-A0A5K1AS19-F1
#
_cell.length_a   1.000
_cell.length_b   1.000
_cell.length_c   1.000
_cell.angle_alpha   90.00
_cell.angle_beta   90.00
_cell.angle_gamma   90.00
#
_symmetry.space_group_name_H-M   'P 1'
#
loop_
_entity.id
_entity.type
_entity.pdbx_description
1 polymer ?
#
loop_
_entity_poly.entity_id
_entity_poly.type
_entity_poly.pdbx_seq_one_letter_code
_entity_poly.pdbx_strand_id
1 'polypeptide(L)' 'IHPDDGLYSLESIRNAVEEAAGFTPGIECNADESRQRQLYQIFVCVDTTATTLIECPVLPRG' A
#
# COMPACT_ATOMS: atom_id res chain seq x y z
N ILE A 1 -8.55 3.17 9.94
CA ILE A 1 -7.94 1.91 9.45
C ILE A 1 -7.01 1.43 10.55
N HIS A 2 -7.32 0.29 11.16
CA HIS A 2 -6.54 -0.29 12.26
C HIS A 2 -6.31 -1.79 12.01
N PRO A 3 -5.27 -2.41 12.59
CA PRO A 3 -5.05 -3.85 12.50
C PRO A 3 -5.96 -4.59 13.49
N ASP A 4 -7.26 -4.59 13.22
CA ASP A 4 -8.34 -5.02 14.12
C ASP A 4 -9.16 -6.20 13.58
N ASP A 5 -8.59 -6.97 12.66
CA ASP A 5 -9.27 -8.05 11.90
C ASP A 5 -10.46 -7.54 11.05
N GLY A 6 -10.60 -6.21 10.93
CA GLY A 6 -11.60 -5.56 10.10
C GLY A 6 -11.27 -5.60 8.60
N LEU A 7 -12.31 -5.61 7.77
CA LEU A 7 -12.19 -5.48 6.33
C LEU A 7 -12.29 -4.02 5.90
N TYR A 8 -11.30 -3.58 5.13
CA TYR A 8 -11.23 -2.23 4.56
C TYR A 8 -11.17 -2.33 3.04
N SER A 9 -11.76 -1.37 2.33
CA SER A 9 -11.65 -1.34 0.87
C SER A 9 -10.22 -1.00 0.46
N LEU A 10 -9.75 -1.59 -0.64
CA LEU A 10 -8.43 -1.27 -1.20
C LEU A 10 -8.27 0.23 -1.50
N GLU A 11 -9.35 0.87 -1.95
CA GLU A 11 -9.40 2.32 -2.19
C GLU A 11 -9.20 3.12 -0.90
N SER A 12 -9.84 2.74 0.20
CA SER A 12 -9.68 3.44 1.49
C SER A 12 -8.24 3.37 2.02
N ILE A 13 -7.59 2.20 1.88
CA ILE A 13 -6.18 2.02 2.25
C ILE A 13 -5.28 2.86 1.35
N ARG A 14 -5.51 2.82 0.03
CA ARG A 14 -4.75 3.62 -0.95
C ARG A 14 -4.83 5.10 -0.63
N ASN A 15 -6.05 5.64 -0.49
CA ASN A 15 -6.26 7.06 -0.29
C ASN A 15 -5.68 7.53 1.05
N ALA A 16 -5.83 6.76 2.12
CA ALA A 16 -5.28 7.13 3.43
C ALA A 16 -3.74 7.20 3.42
N VAL A 17 -3.08 6.27 2.71
CA VAL A 17 -1.62 6.28 2.58
C VAL A 17 -1.16 7.38 1.62
N GLU A 18 -1.89 7.61 0.52
CA GLU A 18 -1.60 8.69 -0.43
C GLU A 18 -1.74 10.08 0.22
N GLU A 19 -2.77 10.30 1.04
CA GLU A 19 -2.94 11.54 1.81
C GLU A 19 -1.78 11.77 2.79
N ALA A 20 -1.27 10.71 3.42
CA ALA A 20 -0.18 10.80 4.39
C ALA A 20 1.21 10.92 3.74
N ALA A 21 1.45 10.21 2.63
CA ALA A 21 2.75 10.16 1.95
C ALA A 21 2.91 11.22 0.86
N GLY A 22 1.80 11.71 0.30
CA GLY A 22 1.78 12.64 -0.84
C GLY A 22 1.99 12.00 -2.22
N PHE A 23 2.02 10.66 -2.29
CA PHE A 23 2.27 9.89 -3.52
C PHE A 23 1.41 8.63 -3.56
N THR A 24 1.05 8.15 -4.75
CA THR A 24 0.28 6.91 -4.89
C THR A 24 1.10 5.69 -4.45
N PRO A 25 0.66 4.93 -3.42
CA PRO A 25 1.37 3.74 -2.97
C PRO A 25 1.06 2.51 -3.84
N GLY A 26 2.03 1.58 -3.90
CA GLY A 26 1.77 0.20 -4.30
C GLY A 26 1.21 -0.60 -3.13
N ILE A 27 0.20 -1.43 -3.37
CA ILE A 27 -0.40 -2.29 -2.33
C ILE A 27 -0.38 -3.73 -2.83
N GLU A 28 0.17 -4.61 -2.00
CA GLU A 28 0.16 -6.05 -2.22
C GLU A 28 -0.65 -6.73 -1.12
N CYS A 29 -1.53 -7.65 -1.53
CA CYS A 29 -2.34 -8.46 -0.63
C CYS A 29 -2.01 -9.94 -0.82
N ASN A 30 -1.81 -10.67 0.28
CA ASN A 30 -1.73 -12.13 0.28
C ASN A 30 -3.07 -12.72 0.76
N ALA A 31 -3.11 -14.05 0.93
CA ALA A 31 -4.24 -14.76 1.52
C ALA A 31 -3.80 -15.43 2.83
N ASP A 32 -4.65 -15.35 3.85
CA ASP A 32 -4.46 -16.07 5.12
C ASP A 32 -4.86 -17.56 5.02
N GLU A 33 -4.82 -18.28 6.15
CA GLU A 33 -5.23 -19.69 6.23
C GLU A 33 -6.71 -19.91 5.88
N SER A 34 -7.55 -18.90 6.11
CA SER A 34 -8.98 -18.88 5.76
C SER A 34 -9.23 -18.48 4.30
N ARG A 35 -8.18 -18.23 3.52
CA ARG A 35 -8.20 -17.69 2.14
C ARG A 35 -8.78 -16.27 2.04
N GLN A 36 -8.83 -15.54 3.14
CA GLN A 36 -9.21 -14.14 3.15
C GLN A 36 -8.05 -13.31 2.60
N ARG A 37 -8.33 -12.39 1.66
CA ARG A 37 -7.30 -11.44 1.22
C ARG A 37 -7.05 -10.42 2.33
N GLN A 38 -5.78 -10.29 2.72
CA GLN A 38 -5.33 -9.36 3.75
C GLN A 38 -4.21 -8.48 3.22
N LEU A 39 -4.06 -7.28 3.80
CA LEU A 39 -2.95 -6.38 3.49
C LEU A 39 -1.63 -7.06 3.87
N TYR A 40 -0.70 -7.16 2.93
CA TYR A 40 0.61 -7.78 3.16
C TYR A 40 1.75 -6.76 3.13
N GLN A 41 1.85 -5.99 2.05
CA GLN A 41 2.92 -5.01 1.88
C GLN A 41 2.40 -3.71 1.27
N ILE A 42 3.03 -2.59 1.66
CA ILE A 42 2.85 -1.28 1.04
C ILE A 42 4.21 -0.85 0.48
N PHE A 43 4.22 -0.40 -0.76
CA PHE A 43 5.40 0.07 -1.48
C PHE A 43 5.29 1.57 -1.72
N VAL A 44 6.38 2.28 -1.44
CA VAL A 44 6.58 3.68 -1.81
C VAL A 44 7.91 3.79 -2.56
N CYS A 45 7.98 4.72 -3.51
CA CYS A 45 9.19 4.93 -4.28
C CYS A 45 9.98 6.12 -3.74
N VAL A 46 11.29 5.95 -3.74
CA VAL A 46 12.25 6.99 -3.34
C VAL A 46 13.12 7.28 -4.55
N ASP A 47 13.56 8.52 -4.69
CA ASP A 47 14.53 8.88 -5.70
C ASP A 47 15.86 8.09 -5.53
N THR A 48 16.70 8.08 -6.57
CA THR A 48 17.97 7.31 -6.54
C THR A 48 18.97 7.84 -5.52
N THR A 49 18.76 9.04 -4.98
CA THR A 49 19.60 9.62 -3.92
C THR A 49 19.13 9.26 -2.51
N ALA A 50 17.98 8.58 -2.40
CA ALA A 50 17.35 8.18 -1.14
C ALA A 50 16.94 9.37 -0.24
N THR A 51 16.60 10.51 -0.83
CA THR A 51 16.30 11.74 -0.07
C THR A 51 14.84 12.16 -0.14
N THR A 52 14.14 11.81 -1.23
CA THR A 52 12.75 12.24 -1.43
C THR A 52 11.88 11.09 -1.91
N LEU A 53 10.66 11.06 -1.39
CA LEU A 53 9.60 10.24 -1.96
C LEU A 53 9.23 10.79 -3.34
N ILE A 54 8.89 9.88 -4.25
CA ILE A 54 8.50 10.19 -5.63
C ILE A 54 7.34 9.29 -6.06
N GLU A 55 6.64 9.69 -7.13
CA GLU A 55 5.69 8.80 -7.79
C GLU A 55 6.40 7.57 -8.34
N CYS A 56 5.81 6.40 -8.11
CA CYS A 56 6.37 5.14 -8.58
C CYS A 56 6.26 5.02 -10.10
N PRO A 57 7.37 4.88 -10.85
CA PRO A 57 7.32 4.69 -12.30
C PRO A 57 6.61 3.40 -12.70
N VAL A 58 6.70 2.38 -11.83
CA VAL A 58 6.04 1.08 -11.97
C VAL A 58 5.56 0.64 -10.60
N LEU A 59 4.27 0.35 -10.48
CA LEU A 59 3.70 -0.24 -9.27
C LEU A 59 3.79 -1.77 -9.33
N PRO A 60 3.92 -2.46 -8.18
CA PRO A 60 3.86 -3.91 -8.13
C PRO A 60 2.50 -4.40 -8.68
N ARG A 61 2.54 -5.50 -9.44
CA ARG A 61 1.34 -6.20 -9.88
C ARG A 61 0.89 -7.10 -8.72
N GLY A 62 0.04 -6.57 -7.85
CA GLY A 62 -0.56 -7.32 -6.73
C GLY A 62 -1.66 -8.29 -7.15
#